data_AF-A0A836YXV3-F1
#
_entry.id   AF-A0A836YXV3-F1
#
_cell.length_a   1.000
_cell.length_b   1.000
_cell.length_c   1.000
_cell.angle_alpha   90.00
_cell.angle_beta   90.00
_cell.angle_gamma   90.00
#
_symmetry.space_group_name_H-M   'P 1'
#
loop_
_entity.id
_entity.type
_entity.pdbx_description
1 polymer ?
#
loop_
_entity_poly.entity_id
_entity_poly.type
_entity_poly.pdbx_seq_one_letter_code
_entity_poly.pdbx_strand_id
1 'polypeptide(L)'
;MVNEGFSYITRPYENEQAVTLENILLANKVGGMPMIAIKKSFFFAVNGLSTDLKSLEDYDFILKVISHNQFKPKYVSEALTTCTFHTKRASVSTNTQNTELAIEAIKQKYVKTDIQQKNFAFNSLYMLSYPHIMNLSRKAACYYWQMFLQSKNIKHLVIATLTFISPKLAINMKRFI
;
A
#
# COMPACT_ATOMS: atom_id res chain seq x y z
N MET A 1 -5.93 -7.63 -12.60
CA MET A 1 -6.96 -6.59 -12.85
C MET A 1 -7.94 -7.14 -13.86
N VAL A 2 -9.08 -7.63 -13.37
CA VAL A 2 -10.00 -8.46 -14.17
C VAL A 2 -10.63 -7.66 -15.31
N ASN A 3 -11.18 -6.48 -15.02
CA ASN A 3 -11.90 -5.66 -16.01
C ASN A 3 -10.96 -5.03 -17.07
N GLU A 4 -9.68 -4.91 -16.75
CA GLU A 4 -8.64 -4.38 -17.62
C GLU A 4 -7.90 -5.48 -18.38
N GLY A 5 -8.21 -6.75 -18.11
CA GLY A 5 -7.65 -7.90 -18.83
C GLY A 5 -6.13 -8.02 -18.72
N PHE A 6 -5.55 -7.80 -17.53
CA PHE A 6 -4.13 -8.10 -17.29
C PHE A 6 -3.81 -8.57 -15.87
N SER A 7 -2.70 -9.29 -15.77
CA SER A 7 -2.06 -9.75 -14.54
C SER A 7 -0.62 -9.21 -14.48
N TYR A 8 -0.05 -9.19 -13.29
CA TYR A 8 1.36 -8.86 -13.06
C TYR A 8 1.84 -9.58 -11.79
N ILE A 9 3.15 -9.77 -11.68
CA ILE A 9 3.78 -10.35 -10.49
C ILE A 9 4.27 -9.22 -9.59
N THR A 10 3.89 -9.24 -8.32
CA THR A 10 4.39 -8.30 -7.32
C THR A 10 5.83 -8.61 -6.94
N ARG A 11 6.64 -7.60 -6.63
CA ARG A 11 8.04 -7.74 -6.22
C ARG A 11 8.21 -7.26 -4.77
N PRO A 12 7.99 -8.12 -3.77
CA PRO A 12 8.20 -7.78 -2.37
C PRO A 12 9.70 -7.65 -2.04
N TYR A 13 10.02 -7.30 -0.80
CA TYR A 13 11.41 -7.29 -0.34
C TYR A 13 11.97 -8.72 -0.29
N GLU A 14 12.91 -9.03 -1.18
CA GLU A 14 13.67 -10.29 -1.13
C GLU A 14 14.69 -10.26 0.01
N ASN A 15 15.28 -9.10 0.28
CA ASN A 15 16.14 -8.89 1.43
C ASN A 15 15.31 -8.68 2.71
N GLU A 16 15.34 -9.65 3.61
CA GLU A 16 14.72 -9.62 4.95
C GLU A 16 15.11 -8.39 5.78
N GLN A 17 16.36 -7.92 5.69
CA GLN A 17 16.83 -6.73 6.42
C GLN A 17 16.23 -5.43 5.90
N ALA A 18 15.67 -5.42 4.68
CA ALA A 18 14.97 -4.27 4.15
C ALA A 18 13.56 -4.11 4.73
N VAL A 19 13.03 -5.11 5.43
CA VAL A 19 11.71 -5.07 6.08
C VAL A 19 11.83 -4.34 7.42
N THR A 20 12.00 -3.02 7.36
CA THR A 20 12.10 -2.13 8.53
C THR A 20 10.87 -1.25 8.64
N LEU A 21 10.60 -0.73 9.85
CA LEU A 21 9.53 0.23 10.06
C LEU A 21 9.64 1.44 9.12
N GLU A 22 10.85 1.99 8.98
CA GLU A 22 11.10 3.14 8.12
C GLU A 22 10.78 2.88 6.64
N ASN A 23 11.19 1.72 6.13
CA ASN A 23 10.94 1.34 4.74
C ASN A 23 9.46 1.06 4.47
N ILE A 24 8.77 0.39 5.41
CA ILE A 24 7.35 0.09 5.29
C ILE A 24 6.49 1.36 5.39
N LEU A 25 6.88 2.32 6.23
CA LEU A 25 6.24 3.63 6.28
C LEU A 25 6.43 4.42 4.98
N LEU A 26 7.53 4.23 4.25
CA LEU A 26 7.76 4.84 2.93
C LEU A 26 6.93 4.18 1.83
N ALA A 27 6.89 2.85 1.80
CA ALA A 27 6.08 2.08 0.87
C ALA A 27 5.88 0.65 1.40
N ASN A 28 4.62 0.21 1.48
CA ASN A 28 4.33 -1.19 1.80
C ASN A 28 4.63 -2.11 0.60
N LYS A 29 5.86 -2.63 0.53
CA LYS A 29 6.22 -3.67 -0.44
C LYS A 29 6.06 -5.09 0.10
N VAL A 30 5.73 -5.29 1.37
CA VAL A 30 5.40 -6.63 1.89
C VAL A 30 4.07 -7.11 1.30
N GLY A 31 3.11 -6.19 1.11
CA GLY A 31 1.78 -6.49 0.58
C GLY A 31 0.73 -6.50 1.68
N GLY A 32 -0.36 -7.24 1.50
CA GLY A 32 -1.42 -7.40 2.50
C GLY A 32 -1.46 -8.81 3.08
N MET A 33 -2.53 -9.14 3.81
CA MET A 33 -2.73 -10.47 4.41
C MET A 33 -2.56 -11.65 3.42
N PRO A 34 -2.99 -11.57 2.14
CA PRO A 34 -2.77 -12.66 1.19
C PRO A 34 -1.30 -12.91 0.81
N MET A 35 -0.40 -12.00 1.16
CA MET A 35 1.02 -12.06 0.80
C MET A 35 1.92 -12.56 1.93
N ILE A 36 1.35 -12.85 3.10
CA ILE A 36 2.13 -13.22 4.29
C ILE A 36 1.62 -14.51 4.93
N ALA A 37 2.56 -15.26 5.52
CA ALA A 37 2.27 -16.34 6.44
C ALA A 37 2.83 -15.99 7.82
N ILE A 38 2.08 -16.28 8.88
CA ILE A 38 2.48 -15.97 10.25
C ILE A 38 2.20 -17.16 11.16
N LYS A 39 3.11 -17.42 12.11
CA LYS A 39 2.86 -18.39 13.17
C LYS A 39 1.66 -17.95 14.01
N LYS A 40 0.72 -18.86 14.27
CA LYS A 40 -0.49 -18.61 15.07
C LYS A 40 -0.17 -17.95 16.42
N SER A 41 0.84 -18.44 17.13
CA SER A 41 1.26 -17.87 18.42
C SER A 41 1.72 -16.41 18.28
N PHE A 42 2.44 -16.08 17.21
CA PHE A 42 2.92 -14.73 16.98
C PHE A 42 1.79 -13.79 16.54
N PHE A 43 0.81 -14.27 15.77
CA PHE A 43 -0.41 -13.51 15.46
C PHE A 43 -1.14 -13.06 16.75
N PHE A 44 -1.25 -13.94 17.74
CA PHE A 44 -1.83 -13.58 19.04
C PHE A 44 -0.93 -12.64 19.85
N ALA A 45 0.39 -12.83 19.82
CA ALA A 45 1.33 -11.96 20.51
C ALA A 45 1.24 -10.49 20.03
N VAL A 46 0.96 -10.26 18.75
CA VAL A 46 0.73 -8.92 18.19
C VAL A 46 -0.73 -8.45 18.27
N ASN A 47 -1.61 -9.21 18.95
CA ASN A 47 -3.03 -8.93 19.08
C ASN A 47 -3.79 -8.80 17.74
N GLY A 48 -3.43 -9.61 16.74
CA GLY A 48 -4.15 -9.75 15.47
C GLY A 48 -4.41 -8.45 14.69
N LEU A 49 -5.41 -8.49 13.80
CA LEU A 49 -5.86 -7.31 13.03
C LEU A 49 -6.57 -6.31 13.96
N SER A 50 -6.37 -5.02 13.71
CA SER A 50 -7.10 -3.97 14.43
C SER A 50 -8.57 -3.96 14.02
N THR A 51 -9.47 -4.02 15.00
CA THR A 51 -10.92 -4.14 14.80
C THR A 51 -11.63 -2.79 14.65
N ASP A 52 -10.94 -1.71 15.01
CA ASP A 52 -11.38 -0.32 14.92
C ASP A 52 -11.13 0.31 13.54
N LEU A 53 -10.22 -0.28 12.75
CA LEU A 53 -9.92 0.18 11.40
C LEU A 53 -10.88 -0.43 10.38
N LYS A 54 -11.52 0.44 9.59
CA LYS A 54 -12.41 0.06 8.47
C LYS A 54 -11.69 0.05 7.11
N SER A 55 -10.38 0.28 7.08
CA SER A 55 -9.51 0.27 5.91
C SER A 55 -8.06 0.18 6.41
N LEU A 56 -7.15 -0.36 5.61
CA LEU A 56 -5.72 -0.49 5.93
C LEU A 56 -5.42 -1.33 7.19
N GLU A 57 -6.34 -2.20 7.61
CA GLU A 57 -6.17 -3.09 8.75
C GLU A 57 -5.02 -4.10 8.54
N ASP A 58 -4.81 -4.52 7.29
CA ASP A 58 -3.71 -5.38 6.88
C ASP A 58 -2.36 -4.66 6.94
N TYR A 59 -2.32 -3.39 6.53
CA TYR A 59 -1.14 -2.56 6.63
C TYR A 59 -0.79 -2.22 8.09
N ASP A 60 -1.77 -1.84 8.92
CA ASP A 60 -1.54 -1.67 10.37
C ASP A 60 -1.03 -2.97 11.02
N PHE A 61 -1.57 -4.13 10.63
CA PHE A 61 -1.07 -5.41 11.12
C PHE A 61 0.40 -5.64 10.77
N ILE A 62 0.83 -5.31 9.55
CA ILE A 62 2.24 -5.38 9.17
C ILE A 62 3.08 -4.44 10.05
N LEU A 63 2.61 -3.22 10.34
CA LEU A 63 3.29 -2.30 11.24
C LEU A 63 3.41 -2.89 12.67
N LYS A 64 2.37 -3.53 13.20
CA LYS A 64 2.44 -4.26 14.49
C LYS A 64 3.53 -5.34 14.45
N VAL A 65 3.53 -6.15 13.40
CA VAL A 65 4.46 -7.28 13.23
C VAL A 65 5.91 -6.81 13.17
N ILE A 66 6.23 -5.84 12.32
CA ILE A 66 7.62 -5.35 12.14
C ILE A 66 8.13 -4.56 13.35
N SER A 67 7.22 -3.96 14.13
CA SER A 67 7.59 -3.23 15.36
C SER A 67 7.78 -4.15 16.57
N HIS A 68 7.40 -5.42 16.50
CA HIS A 68 7.57 -6.34 17.62
C HIS A 68 9.03 -6.82 17.74
N ASN A 69 9.55 -6.87 18.96
CA ASN A 69 10.94 -7.27 19.25
C ASN A 69 11.33 -8.73 18.87
N GLN A 70 10.35 -9.57 18.54
CA GLN A 70 10.54 -10.97 18.15
C GLN A 70 10.43 -11.17 16.64
N PHE A 71 10.30 -10.06 15.89
CA PHE A 71 10.19 -10.08 14.45
C PHE A 71 11.43 -10.70 13.81
N LYS A 72 11.22 -11.79 13.07
CA LYS A 72 12.23 -12.54 12.33
C LYS A 72 11.62 -12.93 10.98
N PRO A 73 11.63 -12.01 9.99
CA PRO A 73 11.00 -12.28 8.70
C PRO A 73 11.75 -13.39 7.97
N LYS A 74 11.01 -14.09 7.10
CA LYS A 74 11.57 -14.98 6.08
C LYS A 74 10.91 -14.70 4.75
N TYR A 75 11.72 -14.61 3.70
CA TYR A 75 11.23 -14.48 2.33
C TYR A 75 10.94 -15.87 1.74
N VAL A 76 9.80 -15.99 1.06
CA VAL A 76 9.42 -17.17 0.27
C VAL A 76 9.46 -16.76 -1.20
N SER A 77 10.31 -17.41 -1.99
CA SER A 77 10.53 -17.09 -3.40
C SER A 77 9.38 -17.49 -4.30
N GLU A 78 8.58 -18.47 -3.88
CA GLU A 78 7.47 -18.98 -4.66
C GLU A 78 6.22 -18.10 -4.49
N ALA A 79 5.57 -17.77 -5.60
CA ALA A 79 4.28 -17.12 -5.56
C ALA A 79 3.20 -18.12 -5.10
N LEU A 80 2.73 -17.97 -3.86
CA LEU A 80 1.75 -18.88 -3.24
C LEU A 80 0.29 -18.43 -3.41
N THR A 81 0.04 -17.19 -3.81
CA THR A 81 -1.32 -16.62 -3.87
C THR A 81 -1.59 -15.90 -5.18
N THR A 82 -2.87 -15.87 -5.57
CA THR A 82 -3.38 -15.07 -6.68
C THR A 82 -4.41 -14.10 -6.14
N CYS A 83 -4.15 -12.80 -6.31
CA CYS A 83 -5.09 -11.74 -5.91
C CYS A 83 -5.83 -11.19 -7.13
N THR A 84 -7.16 -11.23 -7.11
CA THR A 84 -8.00 -10.64 -8.16
C THR A 84 -8.53 -9.29 -7.72
N PHE A 85 -8.34 -8.31 -8.60
CA PHE A 85 -8.81 -6.94 -8.40
C PHE A 85 -9.75 -6.58 -9.53
N HIS A 86 -10.93 -6.06 -9.18
CA HIS A 86 -11.94 -5.57 -10.12
C HIS A 86 -12.04 -4.06 -9.96
N THR A 87 -11.87 -3.31 -11.04
CA THR A 87 -12.12 -1.86 -11.03
C THR A 87 -13.63 -1.57 -11.06
N LYS A 88 -14.01 -0.33 -10.73
CA LYS A 88 -15.42 0.10 -10.69
C LYS A 88 -16.33 -0.82 -9.86
N ARG A 89 -15.78 -1.37 -8.77
CA ARG A 89 -16.51 -2.21 -7.82
C ARG A 89 -16.57 -1.50 -6.48
N ALA A 90 -17.76 -1.44 -5.89
CA ALA A 90 -17.92 -1.01 -4.51
C ALA A 90 -17.21 -1.99 -3.57
N SER A 91 -16.34 -1.46 -2.71
CA SER A 91 -15.63 -2.21 -1.68
C SER A 91 -15.37 -1.34 -0.46
N VAL A 92 -15.14 -1.98 0.68
CA VAL A 92 -14.77 -1.31 1.93
C VAL A 92 -13.54 -0.40 1.72
N SER A 93 -12.53 -0.91 1.01
CA SER A 93 -11.28 -0.20 0.69
C SER A 93 -11.40 0.89 -0.36
N THR A 94 -12.58 1.08 -0.98
CA THR A 94 -12.84 2.20 -1.91
C THR A 94 -13.50 3.41 -1.25
N ASN A 95 -13.75 3.35 0.07
CA ASN A 95 -14.23 4.50 0.84
C ASN A 95 -13.04 5.36 1.30
N THR A 96 -12.86 6.53 0.67
CA THR A 96 -11.76 7.46 0.98
C THR A 96 -11.77 7.93 2.43
N GLN A 97 -12.94 8.19 3.02
CA GLN A 97 -13.03 8.67 4.42
C GLN A 97 -12.50 7.64 5.41
N ASN A 98 -12.83 6.35 5.23
CA ASN A 98 -12.28 5.28 6.07
C ASN A 98 -10.75 5.19 5.93
N THR A 99 -10.22 5.38 4.73
CA THR A 99 -8.77 5.38 4.47
C THR A 99 -8.08 6.58 5.13
N GLU A 100 -8.67 7.78 5.09
CA GLU A 100 -8.15 8.98 5.77
C GLU A 100 -8.11 8.79 7.29
N LEU A 101 -9.19 8.28 7.89
CA LEU A 101 -9.24 7.97 9.32
C LEU A 101 -8.19 6.94 9.72
N ALA A 102 -8.01 5.88 8.92
CA ALA A 102 -7.00 4.86 9.16
C ALA A 102 -5.57 5.41 9.05
N ILE A 103 -5.30 6.27 8.05
CA ILE A 103 -4.01 6.95 7.89
C ILE A 103 -3.66 7.75 9.13
N GLU A 104 -4.61 8.53 9.67
CA GLU A 104 -4.35 9.34 10.86
C GLU A 104 -4.12 8.48 12.11
N ALA A 105 -4.92 7.43 12.32
CA ALA A 105 -4.71 6.48 13.42
C ALA A 105 -3.33 5.81 13.36
N ILE A 106 -2.93 5.36 12.16
CA ILE A 106 -1.62 4.75 11.92
C ILE A 106 -0.48 5.76 12.16
N LYS A 107 -0.64 6.99 11.66
CA LYS A 107 0.34 8.07 11.85
C LYS A 107 0.61 8.29 13.34
N GLN A 108 -0.44 8.50 14.13
CA GLN A 108 -0.34 8.74 15.57
C GLN A 108 0.38 7.60 16.29
N LYS A 109 0.13 6.35 15.87
CA LYS A 109 0.70 5.17 16.52
C LYS A 109 2.16 4.92 16.16
N TYR A 110 2.55 4.99 14.89
CA TYR A 110 3.86 4.49 14.44
C TYR A 110 4.84 5.56 13.96
N VAL A 111 4.38 6.77 13.63
CA VAL A 111 5.25 7.85 13.15
C VAL A 111 5.75 8.66 14.34
N LYS A 112 7.07 8.66 14.56
CA LYS A 112 7.74 9.27 15.72
C LYS A 112 8.86 10.23 15.33
N THR A 113 9.47 10.04 14.15
CA THR A 113 10.60 10.87 13.69
C THR A 113 10.25 11.66 12.44
N ASP A 114 11.01 12.72 12.15
CA ASP A 114 10.82 13.54 10.94
C ASP A 114 10.96 12.74 9.65
N ILE A 115 11.88 11.77 9.64
CA ILE A 115 12.07 10.89 8.48
C ILE A 115 10.85 9.99 8.30
N GLN A 116 10.32 9.41 9.37
CA GLN A 116 9.09 8.63 9.33
C GLN A 116 7.90 9.49 8.90
N GLN A 117 7.82 10.74 9.35
CA GLN A 117 6.78 11.68 8.97
C GLN A 117 6.82 11.99 7.47
N LYS A 118 8.02 12.24 6.93
CA LYS A 118 8.23 12.46 5.49
C LYS A 118 7.86 11.22 4.67
N ASN A 119 8.33 10.05 5.09
CA ASN A 119 8.08 8.77 4.43
C ASN A 119 6.59 8.44 4.42
N PHE A 120 5.94 8.54 5.58
CA PHE A 120 4.53 8.21 5.72
C PHE A 120 3.61 9.20 5.02
N ALA A 121 3.94 10.51 5.01
CA ALA A 121 3.22 11.49 4.22
C ALA A 121 3.21 11.12 2.73
N PHE A 122 4.36 10.69 2.21
CA PHE A 122 4.47 10.24 0.83
C PHE A 122 3.65 8.97 0.55
N ASN A 123 3.73 7.98 1.44
CA ASN A 123 2.98 6.72 1.33
C ASN A 123 1.46 6.92 1.47
N SER A 124 1.04 7.88 2.30
CA SER A 124 -0.37 8.24 2.48
C SER A 124 -0.99 8.72 1.16
N LEU A 125 -0.24 9.46 0.33
CA LEU A 125 -0.69 9.84 -1.01
C LEU A 125 -0.95 8.60 -1.88
N TYR A 126 -0.16 7.53 -1.73
CA TYR A 126 -0.37 6.28 -2.48
C TYR A 126 -1.64 5.57 -2.01
N MET A 127 -1.82 5.47 -0.69
CA MET A 127 -3.02 4.89 -0.09
C MET A 127 -4.29 5.62 -0.53
N LEU A 128 -4.28 6.95 -0.57
CA LEU A 128 -5.41 7.77 -1.01
C LEU A 128 -5.62 7.73 -2.54
N SER A 129 -4.55 7.56 -3.32
CA SER A 129 -4.67 7.40 -4.78
C SER A 129 -5.38 6.11 -5.16
N TYR A 130 -5.25 5.06 -4.34
CA TYR A 130 -5.72 3.71 -4.65
C TYR A 130 -7.25 3.61 -4.82
N PRO A 131 -8.10 4.09 -3.89
CA PRO A 131 -9.56 4.12 -4.08
C PRO A 131 -10.00 4.78 -5.40
N HIS A 132 -9.31 5.85 -5.81
CA HIS A 132 -9.64 6.60 -7.01
C HIS A 132 -9.19 5.87 -8.29
N ILE A 133 -7.96 5.35 -8.32
CA ILE A 133 -7.47 4.63 -9.51
C ILE A 133 -8.28 3.35 -9.74
N MET A 134 -8.66 2.66 -8.66
CA MET A 134 -9.51 1.46 -8.73
C MET A 134 -10.92 1.76 -9.23
N ASN A 135 -11.41 2.98 -9.08
CA ASN A 135 -12.69 3.43 -9.67
C ASN A 135 -12.52 4.12 -11.02
N LEU A 136 -11.34 4.04 -11.64
CA LEU A 136 -11.00 4.73 -12.89
C LEU A 136 -11.27 6.24 -12.82
N SER A 137 -11.07 6.84 -11.65
CA SER A 137 -11.29 8.26 -11.41
C SER A 137 -10.03 9.06 -11.69
N ARG A 138 -10.15 10.12 -12.49
CA ARG A 138 -9.07 11.08 -12.77
C ARG A 138 -8.60 11.81 -11.52
N LYS A 139 -9.37 11.82 -10.42
CA LYS A 139 -8.97 12.38 -9.13
C LYS A 139 -7.68 11.75 -8.59
N ALA A 140 -7.36 10.50 -8.97
CA ALA A 140 -6.09 9.86 -8.63
C ALA A 140 -4.87 10.67 -9.11
N ALA A 141 -4.99 11.41 -10.22
CA ALA A 141 -3.92 12.24 -10.76
C ALA A 141 -3.47 13.34 -9.78
N CYS A 142 -4.39 13.89 -8.97
CA CYS A 142 -4.06 14.91 -7.97
C CYS A 142 -3.08 14.38 -6.91
N TYR A 143 -3.23 13.13 -6.49
CA TYR A 143 -2.32 12.50 -5.52
C TYR A 143 -0.95 12.20 -6.14
N TYR A 144 -0.91 11.70 -7.38
CA TYR A 144 0.36 11.50 -8.09
C TYR A 144 1.09 12.82 -8.37
N TRP A 145 0.36 13.90 -8.64
CA TRP A 145 0.94 15.24 -8.77
C TRP A 145 1.55 15.71 -7.45
N GLN A 146 0.87 15.52 -6.31
CA GLN A 146 1.44 15.83 -5.00
C GLN A 146 2.70 15.02 -4.70
N MET A 147 2.74 13.73 -5.07
CA MET A 147 3.97 12.91 -4.96
C MET A 147 5.11 13.47 -5.80
N PHE A 148 4.83 13.95 -7.02
CA PHE A 148 5.83 14.62 -7.84
C PHE A 148 6.33 15.90 -7.16
N LEU A 149 5.45 16.73 -6.60
CA LEU A 149 5.86 17.94 -5.91
C LEU A 149 6.77 17.65 -4.72
N GLN A 150 6.53 16.57 -3.99
CA GLN A 150 7.32 16.17 -2.82
C GLN A 150 8.66 15.49 -3.19
N SER A 151 8.67 14.62 -4.20
CA SER A 151 9.85 13.82 -4.55
C SER A 151 10.69 14.39 -5.70
N LYS A 152 10.11 15.27 -6.51
CA LYS A 152 10.62 15.76 -7.80
C LYS A 152 10.96 14.65 -8.80
N ASN A 153 10.46 13.43 -8.58
CA ASN A 153 10.72 12.31 -9.45
C ASN A 153 9.79 12.34 -10.68
N ILE A 154 10.38 12.43 -11.87
CA ILE A 154 9.67 12.54 -13.14
C ILE A 154 8.69 11.38 -13.39
N LYS A 155 8.94 10.20 -12.80
CA LYS A 155 8.03 9.05 -12.88
C LYS A 155 6.63 9.41 -12.36
N HIS A 156 6.53 10.15 -11.26
CA HIS A 156 5.24 10.57 -10.69
C HIS A 156 4.54 11.60 -11.56
N LEU A 157 5.29 12.48 -12.22
CA LEU A 157 4.72 13.42 -13.20
C LEU A 157 4.09 12.67 -14.38
N VAL A 158 4.82 11.71 -14.94
CA VAL A 158 4.31 10.88 -16.05
C VAL A 158 3.05 10.14 -15.63
N ILE A 159 3.05 9.49 -14.45
CA ILE A 159 1.86 8.80 -13.93
C ILE A 159 0.70 9.77 -13.71
N ALA A 160 0.94 10.96 -13.16
CA ALA A 160 -0.09 11.98 -12.96
C ALA A 160 -0.74 12.40 -14.28
N THR A 161 0.08 12.73 -15.30
CA THR A 161 -0.38 13.13 -16.63
C THR A 161 -1.21 12.02 -17.29
N LEU A 162 -0.70 10.79 -17.28
CA LEU A 162 -1.41 9.64 -17.87
C LEU A 162 -2.72 9.36 -17.14
N THR A 163 -2.73 9.43 -15.81
CA THR A 163 -3.93 9.23 -15.00
C THR A 163 -4.96 10.33 -15.25
N PHE A 164 -4.51 11.57 -15.48
CA PHE A 164 -5.40 12.68 -15.81
C PHE A 164 -6.07 12.49 -17.18
N ILE A 165 -5.30 12.06 -18.19
CA ILE A 165 -5.84 11.71 -19.51
C ILE A 165 -6.80 10.52 -19.41
N SER A 166 -6.30 9.40 -18.87
CA SER A 166 -7.01 8.14 -18.74
C SER A 166 -6.42 7.25 -17.62
N PRO A 167 -7.13 7.08 -16.50
CA PRO A 167 -6.76 6.13 -15.45
C PRO A 167 -6.57 4.69 -15.98
N LYS A 168 -7.37 4.30 -16.98
CA LYS A 168 -7.24 2.99 -17.64
C LYS A 168 -5.92 2.85 -18.39
N LEU A 169 -5.42 3.92 -19.01
CA LEU A 169 -4.11 3.92 -19.67
C LEU A 169 -3.00 3.76 -18.63
N ALA A 170 -3.03 4.53 -17.54
CA ALA A 170 -2.05 4.43 -16.46
C ALA A 170 -1.99 3.02 -15.85
N ILE A 171 -3.14 2.39 -15.63
CA ILE A 171 -3.21 1.00 -15.16
C ILE A 171 -2.59 0.03 -16.18
N ASN A 172 -2.90 0.15 -17.47
CA ASN A 172 -2.35 -0.75 -18.49
C ASN A 172 -0.84 -0.58 -18.68
N MET A 173 -0.27 0.59 -18.34
CA MET A 173 1.16 0.78 -18.37
C MET A 173 1.94 -0.06 -17.35
N LYS A 174 1.29 -0.53 -16.28
CA LYS A 174 1.91 -1.53 -15.37
C LYS A 174 2.28 -2.84 -16.07
N ARG A 175 1.74 -3.12 -17.26
CA ARG A 175 2.15 -4.30 -18.05
C ARG A 175 3.61 -4.22 -18.51
N PHE A 176 4.18 -3.02 -18.59
CA PHE A 176 5.49 -2.75 -19.19
C PHE A 176 6.57 -2.31 -18.18
N ILE A 177 6.23 -2.23 -16.90
CA ILE A 177 7.10 -1.75 -15.81
C ILE A 177 7.16 -2.82 -14.73
#